data_AF-A0A124IPW9-F1
#
_entry.id   AF-A0A124IPW9-F1
#
_cell.length_a   1.000
_cell.length_b   1.000
_cell.length_c   1.000
_cell.angle_alpha   90.00
_cell.angle_beta   90.00
_cell.angle_gamma   90.00
#
_symmetry.space_group_name_H-M   'P 1'
#
loop_
_entity.id
_entity.type
_entity.pdbx_description
1 polymer ?
#
loop_
_entity_poly.entity_id
_entity_poly.type
_entity_poly.pdbx_seq_one_letter_code
_entity_poly.pdbx_strand_id
1 'polypeptide(L)'
;MLKRSIKITFRLNAQECQRLKKQVKKTGLSQESYLRTLINGYAPKELPPPDYYAMMKELHAIGNNLNQIAAKANATGHIDRRVFQYEANWLRKAVLDIQTAVTAPERRSENGDHSDMGCDRLP
;
A
#
# COMPACT_ATOMS: atom_id res chain seq x y z
N MET A 1 -2.04 -17.53 24.22
CA MET A 1 -3.23 -17.88 23.40
C MET A 1 -3.00 -17.39 21.98
N LEU A 2 -3.17 -18.24 20.95
CA LEU A 2 -3.02 -17.80 19.56
C LEU A 2 -4.12 -16.78 19.24
N LYS A 3 -3.76 -15.58 18.74
CA LYS A 3 -4.74 -14.56 18.31
C LYS A 3 -5.67 -15.06 17.19
N ARG A 4 -5.32 -16.16 16.50
CA ARG A 4 -6.08 -16.77 15.39
C ARG A 4 -6.13 -18.28 15.60
N SER A 5 -7.22 -18.79 16.16
CA SER A 5 -7.39 -20.20 16.56
C SER A 5 -8.14 -21.07 15.55
N ILE A 6 -8.88 -20.46 14.60
CA ILE A 6 -9.71 -21.18 13.65
C ILE A 6 -8.91 -21.45 12.36
N LYS A 7 -8.80 -22.73 11.98
CA LYS A 7 -8.18 -23.17 10.73
C LYS A 7 -9.26 -23.52 9.71
N ILE A 8 -9.19 -22.91 8.53
CA ILE A 8 -10.04 -23.23 7.38
C ILE A 8 -9.16 -23.95 6.34
N THR A 9 -9.65 -25.07 5.79
CA THR A 9 -8.96 -25.83 4.73
C THR A 9 -9.90 -25.94 3.55
N PHE A 10 -9.40 -25.69 2.34
CA PHE A 10 -10.15 -25.84 1.09
C PHE A 10 -9.25 -26.46 0.01
N ARG A 11 -9.88 -27.08 -0.98
CA ARG A 11 -9.19 -27.68 -2.13
C ARG A 11 -9.31 -26.73 -3.31
N LEU A 12 -8.23 -26.61 -4.08
CA LEU A 12 -8.17 -25.81 -5.30
C LEU A 12 -7.76 -26.71 -6.46
N ASN A 13 -8.29 -26.40 -7.63
CA ASN A 13 -7.79 -26.95 -8.88
C ASN A 13 -6.41 -26.36 -9.23
N ALA A 14 -5.66 -27.04 -10.10
CA ALA A 14 -4.30 -26.62 -10.48
C ALA A 14 -4.29 -25.18 -11.05
N GLN A 15 -5.28 -24.83 -11.86
CA GLN A 15 -5.42 -23.50 -12.45
C GLN A 15 -5.71 -22.41 -11.40
N GLU A 16 -6.60 -22.69 -10.44
CA GLU A 16 -6.96 -21.76 -9.37
C GLU A 16 -5.77 -21.52 -8.43
N CYS A 17 -5.03 -22.58 -8.10
CA CYS A 17 -3.82 -22.49 -7.30
C CYS A 17 -2.75 -21.62 -8.00
N GLN A 18 -2.60 -21.76 -9.32
CA GLN A 18 -1.66 -20.93 -10.09
C GLN A 18 -2.11 -19.46 -10.12
N ARG A 19 -3.41 -19.19 -10.29
CA ARG A 19 -3.97 -17.83 -10.24
C ARG A 19 -3.75 -17.19 -8.87
N LEU A 20 -4.03 -17.90 -7.79
CA LEU A 20 -3.81 -17.44 -6.42
C LEU A 20 -2.33 -17.11 -6.18
N LYS A 21 -1.41 -18.01 -6.56
CA LYS A 21 0.04 -17.76 -6.42
C LYS A 21 0.50 -16.53 -7.21
N LYS A 22 0.00 -16.33 -8.42
CA LYS A 22 0.32 -15.15 -9.24
C LYS A 22 -0.18 -13.85 -8.56
N GLN A 23 -1.41 -13.83 -8.09
CA GLN A 23 -1.98 -12.66 -7.39
C GLN A 23 -1.23 -12.36 -6.09
N VAL A 24 -0.96 -13.39 -5.28
CA VAL A 24 -0.19 -13.25 -4.04
C VAL A 24 1.20 -12.70 -4.32
N LYS A 25 1.91 -13.21 -5.34
CA LYS A 25 3.24 -12.72 -5.73
C LYS A 25 3.23 -11.25 -6.15
N LYS A 26 2.21 -10.80 -6.87
CA LYS A 26 2.04 -9.38 -7.27
C LYS A 26 1.86 -8.45 -6.08
N THR A 27 1.25 -8.94 -5.00
CA THR A 27 0.95 -8.16 -3.79
C THR A 27 2.04 -8.25 -2.71
N GLY A 28 3.00 -9.18 -2.86
CA GLY A 28 4.08 -9.41 -1.89
C GLY A 28 3.62 -9.85 -0.50
N LEU A 29 2.34 -10.17 -0.34
CA LEU A 29 1.74 -10.68 0.88
C LEU A 29 1.93 -12.20 0.98
N SER A 30 1.78 -12.75 2.19
CA SER A 30 1.57 -14.19 2.33
C SER A 30 0.17 -14.57 1.85
N GLN A 31 -0.02 -15.83 1.44
CA GLN A 31 -1.33 -16.32 1.00
C GLN A 31 -2.43 -16.10 2.04
N GLU A 32 -2.12 -16.31 3.32
CA GLU A 32 -3.07 -16.05 4.41
C GLU A 32 -3.41 -14.56 4.55
N SER A 33 -2.41 -13.68 4.44
CA SER A 33 -2.63 -12.24 4.54
C SER A 33 -3.47 -11.75 3.37
N TYR A 34 -3.18 -12.23 2.16
CA TYR A 34 -3.95 -11.93 0.95
C TYR A 34 -5.43 -12.31 1.11
N LEU A 35 -5.72 -13.55 1.55
CA LEU A 35 -7.09 -14.01 1.78
C LEU A 35 -7.79 -13.23 2.89
N ARG A 36 -7.10 -12.89 3.98
CA ARG A 36 -7.67 -12.06 5.05
C ARG A 36 -8.04 -10.66 4.56
N THR A 37 -7.18 -10.04 3.74
CA THR A 37 -7.47 -8.72 3.16
C THR A 37 -8.71 -8.78 2.27
N LEU A 38 -8.87 -9.84 1.48
CA LEU A 38 -10.07 -10.08 0.68
C LEU A 38 -11.33 -10.28 1.53
N ILE A 39 -11.25 -11.04 2.63
CA ILE A 39 -12.36 -11.24 3.58
C ILE A 39 -12.78 -9.90 4.21
N ASN A 40 -11.82 -9.02 4.50
CA ASN A 40 -12.08 -7.69 5.03
C ASN A 40 -12.66 -6.69 4.00
N GLY A 41 -12.89 -7.12 2.76
CA GLY A 41 -13.47 -6.28 1.69
C GLY A 41 -12.46 -5.37 0.98
N TYR A 42 -11.16 -5.62 1.14
CA TYR A 42 -10.11 -4.87 0.47
C TYR A 42 -9.50 -5.68 -0.66
N ALA A 43 -9.28 -5.05 -1.81
CA ALA A 43 -8.49 -5.61 -2.91
C ALA A 43 -7.02 -5.21 -2.71
N PRO A 44 -6.10 -6.16 -2.43
CA PRO A 44 -4.69 -5.83 -2.26
C PRO A 44 -4.13 -5.25 -3.57
N LYS A 45 -3.53 -4.07 -3.51
CA LYS A 45 -2.87 -3.42 -4.65
C LYS A 45 -1.55 -4.13 -4.97
N GLU A 46 -1.17 -4.14 -6.25
CA GLU A 46 0.12 -4.68 -6.67
C GLU A 46 1.26 -3.87 -6.05
N LEU A 47 2.42 -4.50 -5.89
CA LEU A 47 3.59 -3.80 -5.37
C LEU A 47 3.90 -2.57 -6.23
N PRO A 48 4.27 -1.44 -5.60
CA PRO A 48 4.82 -0.33 -6.34
C PRO A 48 6.02 -0.80 -7.17
N PRO A 49 6.21 -0.27 -8.39
CA PRO A 49 7.41 -0.53 -9.17
C PRO A 49 8.68 -0.23 -8.36
N PRO A 50 9.81 -0.91 -8.59
CA PRO A 50 11.07 -0.62 -7.91
C PRO A 50 11.47 0.85 -8.00
N ASP A 51 11.18 1.50 -9.13
CA ASP A 51 11.45 2.91 -9.39
C ASP A 51 10.73 3.85 -8.43
N TYR A 52 9.56 3.45 -7.90
CA TYR A 52 8.85 4.21 -6.88
C TYR A 52 9.69 4.35 -5.60
N TYR A 53 10.37 3.28 -5.19
CA TYR A 53 11.22 3.32 -3.98
C TYR A 53 12.45 4.20 -4.20
N ALA A 54 13.03 4.19 -5.41
CA ALA A 54 14.12 5.08 -5.78
C ALA A 54 13.67 6.55 -5.72
N MET A 55 12.53 6.88 -6.33
CA MET A 55 11.96 8.23 -6.28
C MET A 55 11.69 8.70 -4.84
N MET A 56 11.10 7.86 -3.99
CA MET A 56 10.81 8.21 -2.61
C MET A 56 12.09 8.49 -1.81
N LYS A 57 13.18 7.75 -2.08
CA LYS A 57 14.49 7.98 -1.46
C LYS A 57 15.05 9.36 -1.84
N GLU A 58 14.97 9.72 -3.12
CA GLU A 58 15.40 11.05 -3.59
C GLU A 58 14.57 12.17 -2.94
N LEU A 59 13.24 12.01 -2.87
CA LEU A 59 12.36 12.97 -2.19
C LEU A 59 12.73 13.17 -0.70
N HIS A 60 13.07 12.09 0.01
CA HIS A 60 13.53 12.17 1.39
C HIS A 60 14.89 12.88 1.50
N ALA A 61 15.82 12.63 0.56
CA ALA A 61 17.11 13.32 0.52
C ALA A 61 16.94 14.83 0.30
N ILE A 62 16.05 15.23 -0.62
CA ILE A 62 15.70 16.63 -0.86
C ILE A 62 15.12 17.28 0.41
N GLY A 63 14.19 16.61 1.09
CA GLY A 63 13.62 17.08 2.34
C GLY A 63 14.67 17.28 3.44
N ASN A 64 15.63 16.36 3.54
CA ASN A 64 16.75 16.46 4.50
C ASN A 64 17.66 17.65 4.17
N ASN A 65 18.00 17.86 2.90
CA ASN A 65 18.82 18.99 2.46
C ASN A 65 18.12 20.32 2.76
N LEU A 66 16.80 20.42 2.51
CA LEU A 66 15.99 21.59 2.86
C LEU A 66 16.03 21.88 4.36
N ASN A 67 15.89 20.85 5.20
CA ASN A 67 15.94 21.01 6.65
C ASN A 67 17.31 21.53 7.13
N GLN A 68 18.40 21.07 6.50
CA GLN A 68 19.76 21.57 6.80
C GLN A 68 19.94 23.04 6.39
N ILE A 69 19.43 23.43 5.23
CA ILE A 69 19.48 24.83 4.76
C ILE A 69 18.71 25.73 5.72
N ALA A 70 17.52 25.30 6.15
CA ALA A 70 16.73 26.04 7.12
C ALA A 70 17.40 26.14 8.50
N ALA A 71 18.03 25.08 8.98
CA ALA A 71 18.77 25.12 10.24
C ALA A 71 19.92 26.15 10.19
N LYS A 72 20.70 26.16 9.10
CA LYS A 72 21.79 27.12 8.90
C LYS A 72 21.27 28.56 8.80
N ALA A 73 20.20 28.77 8.04
CA ALA A 73 19.66 30.10 7.81
C ALA A 73 18.87 30.66 9.02
N ASN A 74 18.29 29.79 9.85
CA ASN A 74 17.75 30.19 11.17
C ASN A 74 18.87 30.62 12.12
N ALA A 75 20.03 29.95 12.09
CA ALA A 75 21.18 30.32 12.91
C ALA A 75 21.81 31.67 12.48
N THR A 76 21.71 32.03 11.20
CA THR A 76 22.20 33.32 10.67
C THR A 76 21.13 34.42 10.62
N GLY A 77 19.89 34.13 11.01
CA GLY A 77 18.79 35.11 11.10
C GLY A 77 18.16 35.51 9.75
N HIS A 78 18.35 34.72 8.70
CA HIS A 78 17.96 35.07 7.33
C HIS A 78 16.66 34.41 6.82
N ILE A 79 15.90 33.71 7.66
CA ILE A 79 14.64 33.05 7.24
C ILE A 79 13.46 33.42 8.11
N ASP A 80 12.33 33.71 7.45
CA ASP A 80 11.01 33.69 8.09
C ASP A 80 10.59 32.24 8.39
N ARG A 81 10.70 31.89 9.67
CA ARG A 81 10.39 30.56 10.19
C ARG A 81 8.97 30.10 9.86
N ARG A 82 8.00 31.01 9.78
CA ARG A 82 6.59 30.67 9.54
C ARG A 82 6.38 30.24 8.09
N VAL A 83 6.93 30.99 7.15
CA VAL A 83 6.85 30.69 5.71
C VAL A 83 7.55 29.36 5.44
N PHE A 84 8.74 29.14 6.01
CA PHE A 84 9.46 27.87 5.84
C PHE A 84 8.68 26.67 6.39
N GLN A 85 8.10 26.79 7.59
CA GLN A 85 7.29 25.71 8.16
C GLN A 85 6.05 25.40 7.33
N TYR A 86 5.41 26.42 6.76
CA TYR A 86 4.26 26.24 5.88
C TYR A 86 4.63 25.41 4.63
N GLU A 87 5.70 25.79 3.93
CA GLU A 87 6.17 25.08 2.73
C GLU A 87 6.66 23.65 3.05
N ALA A 88 7.36 23.47 4.17
CA ALA A 88 7.80 22.15 4.62
C ALA A 88 6.62 21.21 4.91
N ASN A 89 5.56 21.74 5.54
CA ASN A 89 4.34 20.98 5.80
C ASN A 89 3.60 20.65 4.51
N TRP A 90 3.56 21.57 3.54
CA TRP A 90 2.96 21.33 2.23
C TRP A 90 3.70 20.23 1.46
N LEU A 91 5.04 20.29 1.41
CA LEU A 91 5.87 19.24 0.81
C LEU A 91 5.63 17.88 1.48
N ARG A 92 5.60 17.84 2.81
CA ARG A 92 5.31 16.62 3.57
C ARG A 92 3.94 16.05 3.21
N LYS A 93 2.92 16.92 3.08
CA LYS A 93 1.58 16.50 2.68
C LYS A 93 1.56 15.92 1.27
N ALA A 94 2.19 16.59 0.31
CA ALA A 94 2.29 16.11 -1.07
C ALA A 94 2.96 14.72 -1.17
N VAL A 95 4.04 14.50 -0.41
CA VAL A 95 4.72 13.19 -0.35
C VAL A 95 3.80 12.12 0.26
N LEU A 96 3.04 12.45 1.31
CA LEU A 96 2.06 11.53 1.89
C LEU A 96 0.93 11.21 0.91
N ASP A 97 0.43 12.20 0.17
CA ASP A 97 -0.63 12.00 -0.83
C ASP A 97 -0.16 11.06 -1.96
N ILE A 98 1.08 11.22 -2.44
CA ILE A 98 1.71 10.30 -3.40
C ILE A 98 1.82 8.88 -2.80
N GLN A 99 2.28 8.78 -1.55
CA GLN A 99 2.40 7.50 -0.88
C GLN A 99 1.04 6.81 -0.75
N THR A 100 0.01 7.53 -0.33
CA THR A 100 -1.35 7.01 -0.21
C THR A 100 -1.89 6.57 -1.57
N ALA A 101 -1.75 7.38 -2.62
CA ALA A 101 -2.23 7.03 -3.96
C ALA A 101 -1.60 5.72 -4.49
N VAL A 102 -0.32 5.50 -4.20
CA VAL A 102 0.42 4.33 -4.68
C VAL A 102 0.22 3.10 -3.80
N THR A 103 0.14 3.27 -2.48
CA THR A 103 0.19 2.15 -1.51
C THR A 103 -1.14 1.80 -0.85
N ALA A 104 -2.15 2.68 -0.90
CA ALA A 104 -3.43 2.40 -0.26
C ALA A 104 -4.19 1.25 -0.97
N PRO A 105 -4.74 0.28 -0.23
CA PRO A 105 -5.59 -0.75 -0.79
C PRO A 105 -6.93 -0.15 -1.22
N GLU A 106 -7.42 -0.55 -2.40
CA GLU A 106 -8.73 -0.12 -2.88
C GLU A 106 -9.83 -0.96 -2.21
N ARG A 107 -10.91 -0.28 -1.78
CA ARG A 107 -12.10 -0.97 -1.28
C ARG A 107 -12.73 -1.69 -2.46
N ARG A 108 -13.03 -2.98 -2.29
CA ARG A 108 -13.66 -3.78 -3.35
C ARG A 108 -15.02 -3.18 -3.69
N SER A 109 -15.21 -2.74 -4.94
CA SER A 109 -16.53 -2.43 -5.49
C SER A 109 -17.36 -3.71 -5.48
N GLU A 110 -18.59 -3.66 -4.97
CA GLU A 110 -19.54 -4.79 -4.92
C GLU A 110 -20.11 -5.11 -6.31
N ASN A 111 -19.27 -5.28 -7.32
CA ASN A 111 -19.69 -5.70 -8.66
C ASN A 111 -19.27 -7.16 -8.84
N GLY A 112 -19.86 -8.04 -8.03
CA GLY A 112 -19.76 -9.47 -8.22
C GLY A 112 -20.72 -9.89 -9.32
N ASP A 113 -20.24 -10.04 -10.55
CA ASP A 113 -20.95 -10.79 -11.57
C ASP A 113 -20.90 -12.28 -11.13
N HIS A 114 -21.97 -12.74 -10.50
CA HIS A 114 -22.08 -14.09 -9.90
C HIS A 114 -22.50 -15.16 -10.93
N SER A 115 -22.53 -14.81 -12.21
CA SER A 115 -23.09 -15.61 -13.30
C SER A 115 -22.31 -16.90 -13.61
N ASP A 116 -21.03 -16.99 -13.20
CA ASP A 116 -20.15 -18.16 -13.47
C ASP A 116 -19.89 -19.04 -12.22
N MET A 117 -20.56 -18.78 -11.10
CA MET A 117 -20.52 -19.70 -9.95
C MET A 117 -21.46 -20.87 -10.23
N GLY A 118 -21.00 -21.80 -11.07
CA GLY A 118 -21.63 -23.09 -11.29
C GLY A 118 -21.96 -23.74 -9.95
N CYS A 119 -23.25 -23.76 -9.63
CA CYS A 119 -23.75 -24.48 -8.47
C CYS A 119 -23.71 -25.97 -8.78
N ASP A 120 -22.54 -26.60 -8.62
CA ASP A 120 -22.47 -28.04 -8.44
C ASP A 120 -22.95 -28.38 -7.01
N ARG A 121 -24.23 -28.08 -6.75
CA ARG A 121 -24.95 -28.63 -5.62
C ARG A 121 -25.30 -30.07 -5.99
N LEU A 122 -24.39 -30.99 -5.68
CA LEU A 122 -24.74 -32.40 -5.63
C LEU A 122 -25.74 -32.65 -4.47
N PRO A 123 -26.73 -33.56 -4.67
CA PRO A 123 -27.84 -33.77 -3.74
C PRO A 123 -27.42 -34.26 -2.35
#